data_AF-A0A1I3L3K3-F1
#
_entry.id   AF-A0A1I3L3K3-F1
#
_cell.length_a   1.000
_cell.length_b   1.000
_cell.length_c   1.000
_cell.angle_alpha   90.00
_cell.angle_beta   90.00
_cell.angle_gamma   90.00
#
_symmetry.space_group_name_H-M   'P 1'
#
loop_
_entity.id
_entity.type
_entity.pdbx_description
1 polymer ?
#
loop_
_entity_poly.entity_id
_entity_poly.type
_entity_poly.pdbx_seq_one_letter_code
_entity_poly.pdbx_strand_id
1 'polypeptide(L)'
;MADQKYIIRQQDKNTAVNFIDDQIASKSYWLTADDTQRLSAEREYRDAKHDSITLNKWCQKWLNETQWVQLINVICIERNRIESQKHRSPLKVISITHTAWQILSELAKHDDMTISEVIINRLGSSRLDPYNGTELSKLSNYSNNSNQS
;
A
#
# COMPACT_ATOMS: atom_id res chain seq x y z
N MET A 1 -8.10 -19.71 -26.00
CA MET A 1 -7.02 -19.28 -25.09
C MET A 1 -7.70 -18.74 -23.85
N ALA A 2 -7.46 -19.36 -22.69
CA ALA A 2 -8.25 -19.10 -21.49
C ALA A 2 -7.90 -17.72 -20.93
N ASP A 3 -8.81 -16.76 -21.14
CA ASP A 3 -8.75 -15.45 -20.48
C ASP A 3 -8.82 -15.70 -18.98
N GLN A 4 -7.67 -15.58 -18.31
CA GLN A 4 -7.56 -15.91 -16.90
C GLN A 4 -8.24 -14.79 -16.11
N LYS A 5 -9.57 -14.86 -15.98
CA LYS A 5 -10.39 -13.93 -15.21
C LYS A 5 -9.76 -13.84 -13.81
N TYR A 6 -9.30 -12.63 -13.46
CA TYR A 6 -8.59 -12.34 -12.21
C TYR A 6 -9.22 -13.05 -11.00
N ILE A 7 -8.42 -13.67 -10.14
CA ILE A 7 -8.95 -14.34 -8.94
C ILE A 7 -8.65 -13.44 -7.73
N ILE A 8 -9.71 -13.01 -7.03
CA ILE A 8 -9.60 -12.25 -5.79
C ILE A 8 -8.88 -13.13 -4.77
N ARG A 9 -7.67 -12.73 -4.36
CA ARG A 9 -6.86 -13.48 -3.40
C ARG A 9 -7.33 -13.20 -1.97
N GLN A 10 -6.93 -14.04 -1.02
CA GLN A 10 -7.26 -13.82 0.39
C GLN A 10 -6.82 -12.45 0.91
N GLN A 11 -5.66 -11.95 0.46
CA GLN A 11 -5.15 -10.61 0.82
C GLN A 11 -5.99 -9.46 0.24
N ASP A 12 -6.68 -9.68 -0.87
CA ASP A 12 -7.49 -8.67 -1.56
C ASP A 12 -8.94 -8.66 -1.05
N LYS A 13 -9.34 -9.70 -0.31
CA LYS A 13 -10.72 -9.96 0.11
C LYS A 13 -11.35 -8.76 0.81
N ASN A 14 -10.66 -8.18 1.78
CA ASN A 14 -11.23 -7.08 2.58
C ASN A 14 -11.47 -5.84 1.72
N THR A 15 -10.55 -5.51 0.81
CA THR A 15 -10.74 -4.41 -0.15
C THR A 15 -11.93 -4.68 -1.07
N ALA A 16 -12.05 -5.91 -1.57
CA ALA A 16 -13.16 -6.31 -2.43
C ALA A 16 -14.51 -6.21 -1.71
N VAL A 17 -14.60 -6.74 -0.47
CA VAL A 17 -15.80 -6.68 0.37
C VAL A 17 -16.19 -5.24 0.67
N ASN A 18 -15.25 -4.40 1.10
CA ASN A 18 -15.55 -3.00 1.41
C ASN A 18 -16.11 -2.27 0.19
N PHE A 19 -15.50 -2.46 -0.98
CA PHE A 19 -16.00 -1.85 -2.21
C PHE A 19 -17.41 -2.32 -2.56
N ILE A 20 -17.67 -3.63 -2.49
CA ILE A 20 -18.98 -4.20 -2.80
C ILE A 20 -20.03 -3.70 -1.80
N ASP A 21 -19.71 -3.68 -0.50
CA ASP A 21 -20.57 -3.16 0.56
C ASP A 21 -20.95 -1.69 0.27
N ASP A 22 -19.96 -0.85 -0.09
CA ASP A 22 -20.18 0.55 -0.44
C ASP A 22 -21.07 0.70 -1.68
N GLN A 23 -20.87 -0.12 -2.72
CA GLN A 23 -21.70 -0.06 -3.93
C GLN A 23 -23.14 -0.49 -3.65
N ILE A 24 -23.36 -1.57 -2.89
CA ILE A 24 -24.70 -2.04 -2.53
C ILE A 24 -25.42 -0.98 -1.67
N ALA A 25 -24.73 -0.38 -0.70
CA ALA A 25 -25.31 0.63 0.18
C ALA A 25 -25.64 1.94 -0.54
N SER A 26 -24.77 2.40 -1.45
CA SER A 26 -24.91 3.70 -2.12
C SER A 26 -25.79 3.67 -3.38
N LYS A 27 -25.93 2.50 -4.03
CA LYS A 27 -26.57 2.38 -5.34
C LYS A 27 -27.50 1.16 -5.37
N SER A 28 -28.79 1.41 -5.15
CA SER A 28 -29.80 0.35 -5.13
C SER A 28 -29.86 -0.52 -6.39
N TYR A 29 -29.36 -0.07 -7.53
CA TYR A 29 -29.37 -0.83 -8.80
C TYR A 29 -27.97 -1.17 -9.30
N TRP A 30 -26.95 -1.09 -8.44
CA TRP A 30 -25.59 -1.37 -8.89
C TRP A 30 -25.42 -2.81 -9.36
N LEU A 31 -26.05 -3.80 -8.70
CA LEU A 31 -25.95 -5.21 -9.11
C LEU A 31 -26.77 -5.51 -10.37
N THR A 32 -28.05 -5.17 -10.34
CA THR A 32 -29.01 -5.38 -11.44
C THR A 32 -30.23 -4.49 -11.23
N ALA A 33 -30.96 -4.20 -12.32
CA ALA A 33 -32.22 -3.48 -12.27
C ALA A 33 -33.41 -4.35 -11.82
N ASP A 34 -33.27 -5.67 -11.87
CA ASP A 34 -34.30 -6.62 -11.42
C ASP A 34 -34.23 -6.81 -9.89
N ASP A 35 -35.29 -6.38 -9.20
CA ASP A 35 -35.39 -6.46 -7.74
C ASP A 35 -35.29 -7.90 -7.20
N THR A 36 -35.80 -8.90 -7.92
CA THR A 36 -35.77 -10.30 -7.48
C THR A 36 -34.35 -10.85 -7.55
N GLN A 37 -33.66 -10.57 -8.67
CA GLN A 37 -32.26 -10.95 -8.84
C GLN A 37 -31.37 -10.22 -7.82
N ARG A 38 -31.61 -8.93 -7.59
CA ARG A 38 -30.88 -8.13 -6.59
C ARG A 38 -31.01 -8.72 -5.19
N LEU A 39 -32.24 -9.00 -4.73
CA LEU A 39 -32.47 -9.57 -3.41
C LEU A 39 -31.82 -10.95 -3.25
N SER A 40 -31.80 -11.76 -4.32
CA SER A 40 -31.09 -13.05 -4.33
C SER A 40 -29.58 -12.85 -4.22
N ALA A 41 -29.01 -11.92 -5.00
CA ALA A 41 -27.59 -11.61 -4.99
C ALA A 41 -27.12 -11.11 -3.61
N GLU A 42 -27.85 -10.17 -3.00
CA GLU A 42 -27.55 -9.65 -1.66
C GLU A 42 -27.64 -10.74 -0.59
N ARG A 43 -28.63 -11.64 -0.68
CA ARG A 43 -28.75 -12.76 0.25
C ARG A 43 -27.55 -13.69 0.17
N GLU A 44 -27.18 -14.12 -1.04
CA GLU A 44 -26.02 -14.99 -1.26
C GLU A 44 -24.70 -14.30 -0.87
N TYR A 45 -24.63 -12.98 -1.06
CA TYR A 45 -23.45 -12.19 -0.75
C TYR A 45 -23.10 -12.20 0.75
N ARG A 46 -24.12 -12.19 1.62
CA ARG A 46 -23.92 -12.20 3.08
C ARG A 46 -23.07 -13.37 3.55
N ASP A 47 -23.22 -14.53 2.93
CA ASP A 47 -22.42 -15.71 3.24
C ASP A 47 -21.08 -15.66 2.48
N ALA A 48 -21.11 -15.29 1.20
CA ALA A 48 -19.95 -15.27 0.33
C ALA A 48 -18.82 -14.33 0.79
N LYS A 49 -19.13 -13.20 1.44
CA LYS A 49 -18.11 -12.21 1.86
C LYS A 49 -17.08 -12.71 2.88
N HIS A 50 -17.36 -13.83 3.55
CA HIS A 50 -16.47 -14.35 4.61
C HIS A 50 -15.24 -15.08 4.05
N ASP A 51 -15.35 -15.65 2.85
CA ASP A 51 -14.33 -16.49 2.23
C ASP A 51 -14.01 -16.04 0.80
N SER A 52 -12.73 -16.04 0.42
CA SER A 52 -12.33 -15.54 -0.89
C SER A 52 -12.79 -16.46 -2.04
N ILE A 53 -12.92 -17.77 -1.80
CA ILE A 53 -13.37 -18.72 -2.84
C ILE A 53 -14.85 -18.51 -3.12
N THR A 54 -15.68 -18.43 -2.09
CA THR A 54 -17.12 -18.18 -2.25
C THR A 54 -17.40 -16.78 -2.78
N LEU A 55 -16.62 -15.76 -2.36
CA LEU A 55 -16.70 -14.42 -2.92
C LEU A 55 -16.40 -14.39 -4.42
N ASN A 56 -15.34 -15.07 -4.88
CA ASN A 56 -15.05 -15.15 -6.32
C ASN A 56 -16.20 -15.77 -7.11
N LYS A 57 -16.79 -16.87 -6.62
CA LYS A 57 -17.95 -17.50 -7.26
C LYS A 57 -19.14 -16.58 -7.32
N TRP A 58 -19.41 -15.86 -6.24
CA TRP A 58 -20.47 -14.87 -6.17
C TRP A 58 -20.25 -13.75 -7.20
N CYS A 59 -19.04 -13.19 -7.27
CA CYS A 59 -18.70 -12.15 -8.23
C CYS A 59 -18.85 -12.65 -9.68
N GLN A 60 -18.44 -13.88 -9.97
CA GLN A 60 -18.57 -14.45 -11.32
C GLN A 60 -20.03 -14.63 -11.75
N LYS A 61 -20.92 -14.93 -10.79
CA LYS A 61 -22.35 -15.14 -11.04
C LYS A 61 -23.12 -13.82 -11.19
N TRP A 62 -22.83 -12.85 -10.34
CA TRP A 62 -23.66 -11.65 -10.19
C TRP A 62 -23.07 -10.39 -10.81
N LEU A 63 -21.75 -10.32 -11.03
CA LEU A 63 -21.12 -9.14 -11.62
C LEU A 63 -20.97 -9.27 -13.13
N ASN A 64 -21.41 -8.24 -13.83
CA ASN A 64 -21.09 -8.05 -15.24
C ASN A 64 -19.65 -7.57 -15.43
N GLU A 65 -19.20 -7.52 -16.68
CA GLU A 65 -17.83 -7.17 -17.03
C GLU A 65 -17.43 -5.76 -16.56
N THR A 66 -18.34 -4.79 -16.63
CA THR A 66 -18.06 -3.41 -16.20
C THR A 66 -17.84 -3.32 -14.69
N GLN A 67 -18.74 -3.92 -13.90
CA GLN A 67 -18.62 -3.98 -12.43
C GLN A 67 -17.36 -4.75 -12.02
N TRP A 68 -17.05 -5.82 -12.75
CA TRP A 68 -15.87 -6.65 -12.51
C TRP A 68 -14.57 -5.88 -12.73
N VAL A 69 -14.47 -5.10 -13.82
CA VAL A 69 -13.31 -4.24 -14.08
C VAL A 69 -13.16 -3.15 -13.00
N GLN A 70 -14.27 -2.55 -12.56
CA GLN A 70 -14.25 -1.56 -11.47
C GLN A 70 -13.68 -2.17 -10.18
N LEU A 71 -14.15 -3.37 -9.82
CA LEU A 71 -13.68 -4.09 -8.63
C LEU A 71 -12.18 -4.39 -8.70
N ILE A 72 -11.70 -4.93 -9.82
CA ILE A 72 -10.28 -5.25 -10.02
C ILE A 72 -9.42 -3.99 -9.90
N ASN A 73 -9.85 -2.88 -10.50
CA ASN A 73 -9.08 -1.64 -10.47
C ASN A 73 -8.88 -1.15 -9.02
N VAL A 74 -9.93 -1.18 -8.21
CA VAL A 74 -9.85 -0.79 -6.79
C VAL A 74 -8.91 -1.72 -6.01
N ILE A 75 -8.99 -3.03 -6.25
CA ILE A 75 -8.07 -4.00 -5.64
C ILE A 75 -6.63 -3.70 -6.04
N CYS A 76 -6.36 -3.45 -7.32
CA CYS A 76 -5.02 -3.15 -7.81
C CYS A 76 -4.46 -1.86 -7.19
N ILE A 77 -5.26 -0.80 -7.12
CA ILE A 77 -4.86 0.48 -6.51
C ILE A 77 -4.52 0.30 -5.04
N GLU A 78 -5.39 -0.36 -4.27
CA GLU A 78 -5.16 -0.55 -2.84
C GLU A 78 -3.97 -1.46 -2.57
N ARG A 79 -3.78 -2.50 -3.38
CA ARG A 79 -2.61 -3.36 -3.30
C ARG A 79 -1.32 -2.56 -3.56
N ASN A 80 -1.28 -1.74 -4.61
CA ASN A 80 -0.15 -0.86 -4.90
C ASN A 80 0.09 0.16 -3.77
N ARG A 81 -0.98 0.66 -3.14
CA ARG A 81 -0.90 1.53 -1.97
C ARG A 81 -0.27 0.82 -0.78
N ILE A 82 -0.70 -0.42 -0.48
CA ILE A 82 -0.14 -1.22 0.61
C ILE A 82 1.32 -1.58 0.31
N GLU A 83 1.63 -1.96 -0.91
CA GLU A 83 3.01 -2.29 -1.33
C GLU A 83 3.93 -1.08 -1.26
N SER A 84 3.49 0.09 -1.73
CA SER A 84 4.27 1.34 -1.60
C SER A 84 4.46 1.77 -0.14
N GLN A 85 3.48 1.52 0.73
CA GLN A 85 3.64 1.76 2.18
C GLN A 85 4.62 0.78 2.83
N LYS A 86 4.64 -0.49 2.43
CA LYS A 86 5.63 -1.48 2.91
C LYS A 86 7.07 -1.10 2.54
N HIS A 87 7.25 -0.40 1.41
CA HIS A 87 8.56 0.03 0.91
C HIS A 87 8.88 1.49 1.23
N ARG A 88 8.02 2.21 1.98
CA ARG A 88 8.40 3.53 2.51
C ARG A 88 9.49 3.33 3.54
N SER A 89 10.61 4.02 3.35
CA SER A 89 11.62 4.15 4.40
C SER A 89 10.93 4.63 5.68
N PRO A 90 11.26 4.04 6.85
CA PRO A 90 10.62 4.42 8.09
C PRO A 90 10.81 5.91 8.33
N LEU A 91 9.70 6.60 8.66
CA LEU A 91 9.77 8.01 9.05
C LEU A 91 10.61 8.14 10.31
N LYS A 92 11.58 9.06 10.30
CA LYS A 92 12.36 9.41 11.47
C LYS A 92 11.88 10.75 12.01
N VAL A 93 11.55 10.79 13.29
CA VAL A 93 11.32 12.05 14.01
C VAL A 93 12.67 12.68 14.30
N ILE A 94 12.83 13.93 13.90
CA ILE A 94 14.03 14.73 14.18
C ILE A 94 13.63 16.00 14.91
N SER A 95 14.48 16.44 15.82
CA SER A 95 14.37 17.77 16.41
C SER A 95 15.21 18.73 15.59
N ILE A 96 14.60 19.81 15.11
CA ILE A 96 15.29 20.91 14.43
C ILE A 96 14.93 22.23 15.14
N THR A 97 15.75 23.26 14.95
CA THR A 97 15.45 24.57 15.51
C THR A 97 14.20 25.16 14.88
N HIS A 98 13.48 26.01 15.61
CA HIS A 98 12.27 26.67 15.12
C HIS A 98 12.52 27.41 13.80
N THR A 99 13.63 28.15 13.71
CA THR A 99 14.03 28.87 12.50
C THR A 99 14.27 27.93 11.32
N ALA A 100 14.97 26.81 11.52
CA ALA A 100 15.19 25.82 10.45
C ALA A 100 13.87 25.22 9.96
N TRP A 101 12.95 24.94 10.89
CA TRP A 101 11.61 24.46 10.54
C TRP A 101 10.81 25.49 9.72
N GLN A 102 10.85 26.77 10.09
CA GLN A 102 10.18 27.83 9.34
C GLN A 102 10.70 27.93 7.90
N ILE A 103 12.02 27.97 7.74
CA ILE A 103 12.66 28.04 6.42
C ILE A 103 12.26 26.84 5.55
N LEU A 104 12.38 25.62 6.08
CA LEU A 104 12.02 24.41 5.34
C LEU A 104 10.53 24.37 4.99
N SER A 105 9.66 24.85 5.88
CA SER A 105 8.22 24.88 5.66
C SER A 105 7.80 25.91 4.61
N GLU A 106 8.44 27.07 4.58
CA GLU A 106 8.18 28.09 3.56
C GLU A 106 8.60 27.62 2.17
N LEU A 107 9.79 27.00 2.07
CA LEU A 107 10.28 26.41 0.81
C LEU A 107 9.36 25.30 0.31
N ALA A 108 8.96 24.39 1.19
CA ALA A 108 8.03 23.31 0.88
C ALA A 108 6.70 23.84 0.31
N LYS A 109 6.14 24.89 0.93
CA LYS A 109 4.90 25.53 0.45
C LYS A 109 5.08 26.23 -0.89
N HIS A 110 6.20 26.93 -1.11
CA HIS A 110 6.46 27.65 -2.34
C HIS A 110 6.58 26.70 -3.54
N ASP A 111 7.24 25.55 -3.34
CA ASP A 111 7.56 24.60 -4.41
C ASP A 111 6.51 23.48 -4.57
N ASP A 112 5.41 23.51 -3.78
CA ASP A 112 4.39 22.44 -3.67
C ASP A 112 5.00 21.05 -3.40
N MET A 113 5.94 21.01 -2.45
CA MET A 113 6.71 19.83 -2.07
C MET A 113 6.60 19.56 -0.57
N THR A 114 6.95 18.34 -0.16
CA THR A 114 7.16 18.00 1.25
C THR A 114 8.53 18.49 1.75
N ILE A 115 8.68 18.69 3.06
CA ILE A 115 9.97 19.05 3.67
C ILE A 115 11.06 18.02 3.33
N SER A 116 10.73 16.73 3.30
CA SER A 116 11.67 15.68 2.91
C SER A 116 12.15 15.84 1.47
N GLU A 117 11.25 16.17 0.55
CA GLU A 117 11.60 16.43 -0.86
C GLU A 117 12.44 17.70 -1.00
N VAL A 118 12.16 18.77 -0.24
CA VAL A 118 13.03 19.96 -0.20
C VAL A 118 14.45 19.62 0.25
N ILE A 119 14.58 18.81 1.31
CA ILE A 119 15.88 18.35 1.81
C ILE A 119 16.61 17.52 0.75
N ILE A 120 15.92 16.55 0.13
CA ILE A 120 16.51 15.69 -0.90
C ILE A 120 16.90 16.50 -2.14
N ASN A 121 16.05 17.40 -2.62
CA ASN A 121 16.32 18.17 -3.84
C ASN A 121 17.45 19.18 -3.64
N ARG A 122 17.57 19.77 -2.44
CA ARG A 122 18.64 20.75 -2.15
C ARG A 122 19.96 20.12 -1.74
N LEU A 123 19.92 18.95 -1.11
CA LEU A 123 21.12 18.25 -0.60
C LEU A 123 21.47 17.00 -1.43
N GLY A 124 20.75 16.75 -2.53
CA GLY A 124 20.74 15.50 -3.26
C GLY A 124 22.04 15.13 -3.97
N SER A 125 22.50 13.92 -3.66
CA SER A 125 23.53 13.09 -4.31
C SER A 125 25.00 13.50 -4.26
N SER A 126 25.38 14.74 -3.97
CA SER A 126 26.80 15.14 -3.93
C SER A 126 27.51 14.98 -2.57
N ARG A 127 26.77 14.64 -1.50
CA ARG A 127 27.30 14.56 -0.13
C ARG A 127 27.16 13.21 0.57
N LEU A 128 26.53 12.24 -0.08
CA LEU A 128 26.35 10.89 0.47
C LEU A 128 27.11 9.88 -0.40
N ASP A 129 28.42 10.09 -0.57
CA ASP A 129 29.30 8.93 -0.71
C ASP A 129 29.31 8.23 0.65
N PRO A 130 28.79 7.00 0.76
CA PRO A 130 28.85 6.27 2.01
C PRO A 130 30.32 5.93 2.26
N TYR A 131 30.92 6.56 3.27
CA TYR A 131 32.13 6.02 3.88
C TYR A 131 31.90 4.52 4.11
N ASN A 132 32.71 3.73 3.42
CA ASN A 132 32.69 2.27 3.38
C ASN A 132 32.44 1.69 4.77
N GLY A 133 31.30 1.02 4.93
CA GLY A 133 31.00 0.13 6.06
C GLY A 133 31.84 -1.15 6.00
N THR A 134 33.16 -1.03 5.88
CA THR A 134 34.08 -2.17 5.81
C THR A 134 35.45 -1.74 6.35
N GLU A 135 35.59 -1.61 7.68
CA GLU A 135 36.86 -1.86 8.42
C GLU A 135 36.76 -1.57 9.94
N LEU A 136 35.72 -2.09 10.64
CA LEU A 136 35.76 -2.16 12.11
C LEU A 136 35.60 -3.57 12.69
N SER A 137 35.53 -4.61 11.85
CA SER A 137 35.58 -6.01 12.29
C SER A 137 36.99 -6.61 12.31
N LYS A 138 38.04 -5.86 11.90
CA LYS A 138 39.43 -6.35 11.89
C LYS A 138 40.31 -5.85 13.04
N LEU A 139 39.82 -4.98 13.93
CA LEU A 139 40.60 -4.50 15.08
C LEU A 139 40.30 -5.20 16.41
N SER A 140 39.44 -6.24 16.42
CA SER A 140 39.16 -7.01 17.65
C SER A 140 40.05 -8.25 17.86
N ASN A 141 40.98 -8.56 16.96
CA ASN A 141 41.78 -9.80 17.03
C ASN A 141 43.30 -9.60 17.15
N TYR A 142 43.76 -8.43 17.59
CA TYR A 142 45.17 -8.21 17.95
C TYR A 142 45.30 -7.53 19.31
N SER A 143 45.00 -8.26 20.39
CA SER A 143 45.69 -8.11 21.67
C SER A 143 45.35 -9.27 22.59
N ASN A 144 46.12 -10.35 22.48
CA ASN A 144 46.40 -11.28 23.57
C ASN A 144 47.51 -12.22 23.11
N ASN A 145 48.73 -11.70 23.10
CA ASN A 145 49.89 -12.53 23.37
C ASN A 145 50.99 -11.68 24.00
N SER A 146 51.55 -12.23 25.07
CA SER A 146 52.88 -11.95 25.61
C SER A 146 53.02 -10.73 26.54
N ASN A 147 52.92 -10.96 27.85
CA ASN A 147 54.10 -11.00 28.74
C ASN A 147 53.71 -10.80 30.21
N GLN A 148 53.78 -11.86 31.01
CA GLN A 148 54.16 -11.74 32.42
C GLN A 148 55.48 -12.50 32.58
N SER A 149 56.52 -11.73 32.88
CA SER A 149 57.76 -12.19 33.52
C SER A 149 57.51 -12.45 35.00
#